data_AF-A0A5E7GY05-F1
#
_entry.id   AF-A0A5E7GY05-F1
#
_cell.length_a   1.000
_cell.length_b   1.000
_cell.length_c   1.000
_cell.angle_alpha   90.00
_cell.angle_beta   90.00
_cell.angle_gamma   90.00
#
_symmetry.space_group_name_H-M   'P 1'
#
loop_
_entity.id
_entity.type
_entity.pdbx_description
1 polymer ?
#
loop_
_entity_poly.entity_id
_entity_poly.type
_entity_poly.pdbx_seq_one_letter_code
_entity_poly.pdbx_strand_id
1 'polypeptide(L)'
;MSSQILKIDKVTIVPWTTPVIHTGNPEGGIRLSEAEAVVDPWLNMNEFDTAELLLNNESTPVADKTIHSGEENKRFSLVLPLARLQDGINRIRLKVKRVGQEPETSEDLVVLFNTPRPGDEVTGTGDNPNLVMTLPADVIDKGLDADRVAEGVEVRLNYVYMRAHDKITLDCDGHTVLHTVTAAQAAAGTIVLKLFADAFKTDNPRFAMRFRGVDQIGNSSGPQAIWSPTTKINVHIRQPALDLKPPKVLEAKELDGTRLNFEKDFYETNFATVEVDYTGSDLGQSVKVYWLGRNSTYGSEIQTVAYAGQVLKFQAPRLEVVDCIGSGAQISYTVRLPGATEPLPSKDLRITVTAQKHRLPEPTLNSDKTNLRVYYPTLEGTYSVRMALFGITTRYGDEVPITQPLQTDLSVPSAWITENRGRSVMFNYTLRKTDTNDPIIFSWCLRVAL
;
A
#
# COMPACT_ATOMS: atom_id res chain seq x y z
N MET A 1 67.41 -3.61 50.48
CA MET A 1 66.71 -4.49 49.53
C MET A 1 65.57 -3.68 48.93
N SER A 2 65.61 -3.42 47.63
CA SER A 2 64.55 -2.67 46.93
C SER A 2 63.26 -3.48 46.99
N SER A 3 62.22 -2.96 47.65
CA SER A 3 60.89 -3.58 47.66
C SER A 3 60.33 -3.47 46.24
N GLN A 4 60.44 -4.55 45.48
CA GLN A 4 59.77 -4.64 44.20
C GLN A 4 58.26 -4.66 44.49
N ILE A 5 57.57 -3.55 44.19
CA ILE A 5 56.10 -3.46 44.30
C ILE A 5 55.54 -4.56 43.39
N LEU A 6 54.78 -5.50 43.95
CA LEU A 6 54.22 -6.61 43.21
C LEU A 6 52.95 -6.10 42.53
N LYS A 7 53.03 -5.84 41.22
CA LYS A 7 51.89 -5.31 40.48
C LYS A 7 50.72 -6.32 40.51
N ILE A 8 49.56 -5.88 41.03
CA ILE A 8 48.31 -6.64 40.96
C ILE A 8 47.71 -6.49 39.58
N ASP A 9 47.35 -7.61 38.96
CA ASP A 9 46.70 -7.63 37.65
C ASP A 9 45.28 -7.06 37.72
N LYS A 10 44.82 -6.47 36.61
CA LYS A 10 43.43 -6.03 36.48
C LYS A 10 42.52 -7.26 36.49
N VAL A 11 41.28 -7.07 36.96
CA VAL A 11 40.25 -8.10 36.79
C VAL A 11 39.94 -8.31 35.30
N THR A 12 39.46 -9.50 34.95
CA THR A 12 38.81 -9.75 33.65
C THR A 12 37.30 -9.75 33.84
N ILE A 13 36.56 -9.00 33.05
CA ILE A 13 35.08 -9.00 33.13
C ILE A 13 34.50 -10.03 32.17
N VAL A 14 33.46 -10.75 32.61
CA VAL A 14 32.70 -11.68 31.78
C VAL A 14 31.20 -11.43 31.98
N PRO A 15 30.39 -11.23 30.93
CA PRO A 15 30.76 -11.14 29.52
C PRO A 15 31.46 -9.80 29.17
N TRP A 16 32.23 -9.81 28.08
CA TRP A 16 33.00 -8.67 27.61
C TRP A 16 32.72 -8.35 26.14
N THR A 17 32.50 -7.06 25.83
CA THR A 17 32.34 -6.58 24.45
C THR A 17 33.55 -5.77 24.02
N THR A 18 34.14 -6.13 22.88
CA THR A 18 35.22 -5.37 22.23
C THR A 18 35.14 -5.54 20.70
N PRO A 19 35.51 -4.53 19.88
CA PRO A 19 35.94 -3.19 20.25
C PRO A 19 34.77 -2.27 20.67
N VAL A 20 35.09 -1.22 21.43
CA VAL A 20 34.17 -0.14 21.80
C VAL A 20 34.81 1.19 21.38
N ILE A 21 34.01 2.07 20.77
CA ILE A 21 34.45 3.39 20.32
C ILE A 21 33.88 4.45 21.26
N HIS A 22 34.77 5.11 22.00
CA HIS A 22 34.40 6.19 22.91
C HIS A 22 35.62 7.09 23.16
N THR A 23 35.41 8.40 23.36
CA THR A 23 36.48 9.39 23.61
C THR A 23 37.28 9.12 24.89
N GLY A 24 36.68 8.40 25.83
CA GLY A 24 37.32 7.92 27.06
C GLY A 24 38.22 6.69 26.90
N ASN A 25 38.39 6.17 25.68
CA ASN A 25 39.25 5.02 25.34
C ASN A 25 39.09 3.80 26.28
N PRO A 26 37.86 3.29 26.48
CA PRO A 26 37.64 2.09 27.28
C PRO A 26 38.32 0.87 26.65
N GLU A 27 38.75 -0.06 27.49
CA GLU A 27 39.33 -1.35 27.09
C GLU A 27 38.25 -2.30 26.52
N GLY A 28 36.97 -2.05 26.85
CA GLY A 28 35.82 -2.77 26.34
C GLY A 28 34.52 -2.32 27.02
N GLY A 29 33.47 -3.11 26.88
CA GLY A 29 32.13 -2.78 27.35
C GLY A 29 31.44 -3.91 28.11
N ILE A 30 30.57 -3.52 29.05
CA ILE A 30 29.78 -4.41 29.89
C ILE A 30 28.31 -4.21 29.55
N ARG A 31 27.64 -5.25 29.03
CA ARG A 31 26.22 -5.18 28.67
C ARG A 31 25.31 -5.19 29.91
N LEU A 32 24.06 -4.79 29.74
CA LEU A 32 23.01 -4.88 30.76
C LEU A 32 22.51 -6.33 30.94
N SER A 33 23.39 -7.19 31.45
CA SER A 33 23.13 -8.55 31.93
C SER A 33 24.11 -8.89 33.05
N GLU A 34 23.85 -9.94 33.82
CA GLU A 34 24.80 -10.45 34.82
C GLU A 34 26.25 -10.45 34.33
N ALA A 35 27.15 -9.98 35.18
CA ALA A 35 28.57 -9.84 34.91
C ALA A 35 29.40 -10.21 36.14
N GLU A 36 30.56 -10.82 35.90
CA GLU A 36 31.52 -11.21 36.92
C GLU A 36 32.88 -10.57 36.66
N ALA A 37 33.55 -10.18 37.74
CA ALA A 37 34.95 -9.84 37.75
C ALA A 37 35.77 -11.09 38.13
N VAL A 38 36.40 -11.69 37.13
CA VAL A 38 37.31 -12.83 37.29
C VAL A 38 38.66 -12.31 37.77
N VAL A 39 39.12 -12.83 38.89
CA VAL A 39 40.37 -12.48 39.55
C VAL A 39 41.36 -13.61 39.37
N ASP A 40 42.48 -13.30 38.71
CA ASP A 40 43.62 -14.20 38.65
C ASP A 40 44.41 -14.20 39.96
N PRO A 41 44.99 -15.35 40.35
CA PRO A 41 45.74 -15.44 41.59
C PRO A 41 46.96 -14.51 41.55
N TRP A 42 47.11 -13.67 42.57
CA TRP A 42 48.30 -12.83 42.73
C TRP A 42 49.47 -13.64 43.31
N LEU A 43 50.68 -13.09 43.20
CA LEU A 43 51.87 -13.74 43.75
C LEU A 43 51.73 -13.94 45.27
N ASN A 44 51.98 -15.17 45.72
CA ASN A 44 51.86 -15.61 47.10
C ASN A 44 50.45 -15.38 47.70
N MET A 45 49.40 -15.65 46.94
CA MET A 45 48.03 -15.64 47.43
C MET A 45 47.82 -16.76 48.45
N ASN A 46 47.53 -16.40 49.70
CA ASN A 46 47.40 -17.33 50.82
C ASN A 46 46.06 -17.18 51.55
N GLU A 47 45.77 -18.14 52.43
CA GLU A 47 44.63 -18.10 53.34
C GLU A 47 44.58 -16.78 54.13
N PHE A 48 43.37 -16.24 54.29
CA PHE A 48 43.05 -14.96 54.94
C PHE A 48 43.49 -13.69 54.21
N ASP A 49 44.12 -13.80 53.03
CA ASP A 49 44.23 -12.64 52.15
C ASP A 49 42.82 -12.20 51.71
N THR A 50 42.65 -10.91 51.42
CA THR A 50 41.36 -10.38 50.96
C THR A 50 41.48 -9.71 49.59
N ALA A 51 40.45 -9.87 48.78
CA ALA A 51 40.25 -9.16 47.52
C ALA A 51 39.00 -8.30 47.59
N GLU A 52 39.10 -7.05 47.19
CA GLU A 52 38.05 -6.03 47.21
C GLU A 52 37.92 -5.43 45.81
N LEU A 53 36.71 -5.47 45.25
CA LEU A 53 36.39 -4.84 43.97
C LEU A 53 35.92 -3.40 44.21
N LEU A 54 36.66 -2.44 43.70
CA LEU A 54 36.36 -1.01 43.81
C LEU A 54 35.83 -0.49 42.48
N LEU A 55 34.83 0.40 42.53
CA LEU A 55 34.29 1.08 41.35
C LEU A 55 34.58 2.57 41.39
N ASN A 56 34.95 3.11 40.23
CA ASN A 56 35.23 4.51 40.00
C ASN A 56 36.20 5.05 41.06
N ASN A 57 35.91 6.22 41.65
CA ASN A 57 36.73 6.79 42.72
C ASN A 57 36.25 6.37 44.13
N GLU A 58 35.37 5.37 44.25
CA GLU A 58 34.88 4.91 45.54
C GLU A 58 35.96 4.12 46.29
N SER A 59 36.02 4.30 47.61
CA SER A 59 36.87 3.55 48.52
C SER A 59 36.16 2.37 49.18
N THR A 60 34.83 2.34 49.10
CA THR A 60 34.00 1.24 49.62
C THR A 60 33.92 0.14 48.55
N PRO A 61 34.27 -1.12 48.87
CA PRO A 61 34.15 -2.21 47.92
C PRO A 61 32.69 -2.49 47.57
N VAL A 62 32.45 -2.84 46.31
CA VAL A 62 31.14 -3.27 45.82
C VAL A 62 30.96 -4.78 45.84
N ALA A 63 32.08 -5.50 45.96
CA ALA A 63 32.16 -6.93 46.20
C ALA A 63 33.51 -7.24 46.84
N ASP A 64 33.58 -8.27 47.66
CA ASP A 64 34.81 -8.70 48.31
C ASP A 64 34.83 -10.22 48.51
N LYS A 65 36.04 -10.75 48.77
CA LYS A 65 36.26 -12.15 49.14
C LYS A 65 37.45 -12.25 50.07
N THR A 66 37.32 -13.11 51.09
CA THR A 66 38.45 -13.62 51.88
C THR A 66 38.86 -14.97 51.31
N ILE A 67 40.16 -15.20 51.12
CA ILE A 67 40.68 -16.48 50.64
C ILE A 67 40.59 -17.51 51.77
N HIS A 68 39.89 -18.60 51.53
CA HIS A 68 39.76 -19.70 52.49
C HIS A 68 40.80 -20.80 52.26
N SER A 69 41.01 -21.65 53.26
CA SER A 69 41.87 -22.83 53.13
C SER A 69 41.46 -23.69 51.92
N GLY A 70 42.43 -24.00 51.07
CA GLY A 70 42.22 -24.73 49.81
C GLY A 70 41.87 -23.85 48.60
N GLU A 71 41.73 -22.54 48.75
CA GLU A 71 41.55 -21.57 47.65
C GLU A 71 42.84 -20.86 47.24
N GLU A 72 43.97 -21.16 47.89
CA GLU A 72 45.26 -20.53 47.66
C GLU A 72 45.72 -20.70 46.22
N ASN A 73 46.20 -19.60 45.62
CA ASN A 73 46.66 -19.54 44.23
C ASN A 73 45.65 -20.07 43.18
N LYS A 74 44.34 -20.06 43.47
CA LYS A 74 43.27 -20.39 42.51
C LYS A 74 42.55 -19.13 42.02
N ARG A 75 42.14 -19.16 40.75
CA ARG A 75 41.25 -18.15 40.16
C ARG A 75 39.86 -18.20 40.83
N PHE A 76 39.24 -17.05 41.02
CA PHE A 76 37.87 -16.93 41.52
C PHE A 76 37.13 -15.78 40.85
N SER A 77 35.80 -15.70 41.04
CA SER A 77 34.96 -14.61 40.54
C SER A 77 34.36 -13.81 41.68
N LEU A 78 34.20 -12.51 41.45
CA LEU A 78 33.37 -11.61 42.24
C LEU A 78 32.19 -11.17 41.37
N VAL A 79 30.97 -11.19 41.91
CA VAL A 79 29.80 -10.63 41.21
C VAL A 79 30.01 -9.13 41.03
N LEU A 80 29.86 -8.62 39.81
CA LEU A 80 29.91 -7.18 39.55
C LEU A 80 28.48 -6.61 39.64
N PRO A 81 28.14 -5.84 40.69
CA PRO A 81 26.80 -5.30 40.84
C PRO A 81 26.55 -4.18 39.82
N LEU A 82 25.93 -4.51 38.68
CA LEU A 82 25.68 -3.56 37.59
C LEU A 82 24.94 -2.28 38.00
N ALA A 83 24.06 -2.37 39.00
CA ALA A 83 23.34 -1.21 39.55
C ALA A 83 24.26 -0.14 40.18
N ARG A 84 25.54 -0.47 40.40
CA ARG A 84 26.57 0.46 40.91
C ARG A 84 27.40 1.10 39.81
N LEU A 85 27.27 0.65 38.56
CA LEU A 85 27.90 1.30 37.41
C LEU A 85 27.10 2.53 36.98
N GLN A 86 27.80 3.52 36.45
CA GLN A 86 27.22 4.76 35.93
C GLN A 86 27.08 4.67 34.40
N ASP A 87 26.12 5.38 33.80
CA ASP A 87 26.06 5.53 32.34
C ASP A 87 27.35 6.22 31.85
N GLY A 88 27.98 5.64 30.84
CA GLY A 88 29.27 6.06 30.31
C GLY A 88 30.47 5.28 30.86
N ILE A 89 31.57 5.98 31.11
CA ILE A 89 32.86 5.37 31.46
C ILE A 89 32.92 5.06 32.94
N ASN A 90 33.28 3.81 33.25
CA ASN A 90 33.54 3.34 34.60
C ASN A 90 34.98 2.84 34.72
N ARG A 91 35.54 2.89 35.93
CA ARG A 91 36.87 2.37 36.27
C ARG A 91 36.73 1.28 37.31
N ILE A 92 37.19 0.07 37.01
CA ILE A 92 37.13 -1.08 37.92
C ILE A 92 38.54 -1.37 38.42
N ARG A 93 38.71 -1.49 39.74
CA ARG A 93 40.02 -1.75 40.36
C ARG A 93 39.91 -2.93 41.32
N LEU A 94 40.94 -3.77 41.34
CA LEU A 94 41.10 -4.82 42.33
C LEU A 94 42.03 -4.32 43.43
N LYS A 95 41.58 -4.32 44.67
CA LYS A 95 42.41 -4.06 45.84
C LYS A 95 42.63 -5.37 46.59
N VAL A 96 43.89 -5.76 46.75
CA VAL A 96 44.31 -6.97 47.46
C VAL A 96 44.98 -6.56 48.76
N LYS A 97 44.68 -7.27 49.85
CA LYS A 97 45.38 -7.13 51.12
C LYS A 97 45.89 -8.49 51.57
N ARG A 98 47.21 -8.63 51.59
CA ARG A 98 47.87 -9.80 52.18
C ARG A 98 47.97 -9.67 53.69
N VAL A 99 47.94 -10.79 54.40
CA VAL A 99 48.09 -10.80 55.86
C VAL A 99 49.39 -10.09 56.28
N GLY A 100 49.27 -9.07 57.13
CA GLY A 100 50.41 -8.31 57.65
C GLY A 100 51.08 -7.35 56.66
N GLN A 101 50.49 -7.11 55.49
CA GLN A 101 50.99 -6.17 54.48
C GLN A 101 50.01 -5.03 54.22
N GLU A 102 50.52 -3.92 53.69
CA GLU A 102 49.68 -2.84 53.18
C GLU A 102 48.89 -3.28 51.94
N PRO A 103 47.67 -2.77 51.73
CA PRO A 103 46.90 -3.10 50.53
C PRO A 103 47.57 -2.62 49.25
N GLU A 104 47.53 -3.45 48.21
CA GLU A 104 47.95 -3.11 46.84
C GLU A 104 46.72 -3.01 45.94
N THR A 105 46.69 -2.04 45.02
CA THR A 105 45.56 -1.84 44.10
C THR A 105 46.05 -1.94 42.65
N SER A 106 45.27 -2.60 41.80
CA SER A 106 45.53 -2.69 40.37
C SER A 106 45.42 -1.31 39.69
N GLU A 107 45.92 -1.24 38.45
CA GLU A 107 45.54 -0.16 37.52
C GLU A 107 44.03 -0.20 37.24
N ASP A 108 43.49 0.91 36.75
CA ASP A 108 42.09 0.99 36.32
C ASP A 108 41.84 0.09 35.10
N LEU A 109 40.85 -0.81 35.19
CA LEU A 109 40.17 -1.36 34.03
C LEU A 109 39.09 -0.37 33.60
N VAL A 110 39.30 0.29 32.46
CA VAL A 110 38.37 1.31 31.94
C VAL A 110 37.31 0.64 31.07
N VAL A 111 36.04 0.79 31.41
CA VAL A 111 34.93 0.10 30.74
C VAL A 111 33.83 1.06 30.32
N LEU A 112 33.17 0.79 29.19
CA LEU A 112 31.92 1.46 28.82
C LEU A 112 30.73 0.66 29.36
N PHE A 113 29.79 1.38 29.96
CA PHE A 113 28.50 0.85 30.38
C PHE A 113 27.42 1.82 29.90
N ASN A 114 26.40 1.33 29.18
CA ASN A 114 25.29 2.17 28.73
C ASN A 114 24.02 1.78 29.48
N THR A 115 23.41 2.76 30.15
CA THR A 115 22.09 2.63 30.78
C THR A 115 21.37 3.98 30.72
N PRO A 116 20.13 4.07 30.21
CA PRO A 116 19.27 2.98 29.76
C PRO A 116 19.63 2.41 28.38
N ARG A 117 19.02 1.28 28.03
CA ARG A 117 19.08 0.65 26.70
C ARG A 117 18.58 1.61 25.60
N PRO A 118 19.00 1.46 24.34
CA PRO A 118 18.32 2.15 23.23
C PRO A 118 16.81 1.83 23.27
N GLY A 119 15.93 2.79 23.00
CA GLY A 119 14.47 2.54 23.01
C GLY A 119 13.85 2.24 24.39
N ASP A 120 14.63 2.30 25.47
CA ASP A 120 14.21 2.07 26.86
C ASP A 120 13.66 0.66 27.16
N GLU A 121 13.34 0.40 28.43
CA GLU A 121 12.72 -0.84 28.90
C GLU A 121 11.20 -0.78 28.85
N VAL A 122 10.62 -1.31 27.77
CA VAL A 122 9.17 -1.47 27.64
C VAL A 122 8.76 -2.85 28.14
N THR A 123 7.82 -2.89 29.10
CA THR A 123 7.26 -4.12 29.64
C THR A 123 6.30 -4.78 28.65
N GLY A 124 6.41 -6.10 28.46
CA GLY A 124 5.48 -6.90 27.65
C GLY A 124 6.10 -7.43 26.34
N THR A 125 5.45 -8.46 25.79
CA THR A 125 5.83 -9.08 24.51
C THR A 125 5.06 -8.41 23.37
N GLY A 126 5.67 -7.42 22.71
CA GLY A 126 5.02 -6.69 21.63
C GLY A 126 5.96 -5.72 20.94
N ASP A 127 5.37 -4.69 20.33
CA ASP A 127 6.12 -3.61 19.69
C ASP A 127 6.59 -2.58 20.74
N ASN A 128 7.79 -2.03 20.55
CA ASN A 128 8.34 -0.97 21.38
C ASN A 128 7.85 0.39 20.87
N PRO A 129 6.92 1.07 21.57
CA PRO A 129 6.38 2.36 21.14
C PRO A 129 7.42 3.50 21.11
N ASN A 130 8.57 3.33 21.77
CA ASN A 130 9.65 4.31 21.75
C ASN A 130 10.51 4.24 20.47
N LEU A 131 10.26 3.26 19.61
CA LEU A 131 10.87 3.14 18.29
C LEU A 131 9.90 3.67 17.23
N VAL A 132 10.15 4.89 16.74
CA VAL A 132 9.26 5.58 15.81
C VAL A 132 9.84 5.54 14.40
N MET A 133 9.06 4.99 13.46
CA MET A 133 9.36 4.98 12.03
C MET A 133 8.29 5.76 11.27
N THR A 134 8.73 6.73 10.48
CA THR A 134 7.86 7.57 9.65
C THR A 134 8.24 7.45 8.18
N LEU A 135 7.22 7.28 7.34
CA LEU A 135 7.32 7.26 5.88
C LEU A 135 6.67 8.53 5.29
N PRO A 136 7.00 8.91 4.05
CA PRO A 136 6.34 10.02 3.36
C PRO A 136 4.84 9.78 3.20
N ALA A 137 4.03 10.84 3.24
CA ALA A 137 2.57 10.73 3.23
C ALA A 137 2.03 10.07 1.93
N ASP A 138 2.64 10.39 0.78
CA ASP A 138 2.32 9.80 -0.51
C ASP A 138 2.57 8.29 -0.53
N VAL A 139 3.62 7.81 0.14
CA VAL A 139 3.95 6.38 0.25
C VAL A 139 2.92 5.64 1.10
N ILE A 140 2.40 6.28 2.16
CA ILE A 140 1.34 5.72 3.00
C ILE A 140 0.00 5.68 2.25
N ASP A 141 -0.35 6.75 1.52
CA ASP A 141 -1.64 6.92 0.85
C ASP A 141 -1.74 6.12 -0.47
N LYS A 142 -0.70 6.19 -1.30
CA LYS A 142 -0.70 5.66 -2.67
C LYS A 142 0.14 4.39 -2.84
N GLY A 143 1.07 4.11 -1.91
CA GLY A 143 2.02 3.01 -2.04
C GLY A 143 3.26 3.38 -2.86
N LEU A 144 3.97 2.35 -3.34
CA LEU A 144 5.23 2.45 -4.07
C LEU A 144 5.14 1.73 -5.42
N ASP A 145 5.21 2.52 -6.49
CA ASP A 145 5.44 2.06 -7.86
C ASP A 145 6.94 2.20 -8.24
N ALA A 146 7.28 1.78 -9.47
CA ALA A 146 8.65 1.82 -9.96
C ALA A 146 9.23 3.22 -10.04
N ASP A 147 8.44 4.21 -10.48
CA ASP A 147 8.89 5.59 -10.67
C ASP A 147 9.17 6.23 -9.30
N ARG A 148 8.25 6.06 -8.35
CA ARG A 148 8.41 6.62 -7.01
C ARG A 148 9.60 6.01 -6.27
N VAL A 149 9.83 4.72 -6.44
CA VAL A 149 11.01 4.05 -5.86
C VAL A 149 12.31 4.51 -6.52
N ALA A 150 12.30 4.88 -7.80
CA ALA A 150 13.47 5.42 -8.49
C ALA A 150 13.88 6.81 -7.96
N GLU A 151 12.93 7.64 -7.49
CA GLU A 151 13.22 8.91 -6.81
C GLU A 151 13.89 8.72 -5.43
N GLY A 152 13.67 7.54 -4.84
CA GLY A 152 14.15 7.10 -3.54
C GLY A 152 13.21 7.49 -2.40
N VAL A 153 13.02 6.56 -1.47
CA VAL A 153 12.06 6.65 -0.35
C VAL A 153 12.79 7.02 0.92
N GLU A 154 12.46 8.17 1.50
CA GLU A 154 13.04 8.62 2.77
C GLU A 154 12.29 7.98 3.96
N VAL A 155 12.97 7.08 4.67
CA VAL A 155 12.49 6.47 5.92
C VAL A 155 13.14 7.18 7.10
N ARG A 156 12.34 7.83 7.93
CA ARG A 156 12.81 8.52 9.12
C ARG A 156 12.66 7.62 10.34
N LEU A 157 13.75 7.45 11.10
CA LEU A 157 13.79 6.65 12.32
C LEU A 157 14.21 7.53 13.52
N ASN A 158 13.49 7.43 14.62
CA ASN A 158 13.76 8.13 15.86
C ASN A 158 13.50 7.20 17.04
N TYR A 159 14.34 7.29 18.08
CA TYR A 159 14.13 6.56 19.33
C TYR A 159 14.88 7.21 20.49
N VAL A 160 14.40 6.95 21.71
CA VAL A 160 15.01 7.45 22.95
C VAL A 160 16.34 6.75 23.23
N TYR A 161 17.28 7.46 23.85
CA TYR A 161 18.64 6.96 24.16
C TYR A 161 19.43 6.49 22.93
N MET A 162 19.18 7.12 21.77
CA MET A 162 19.98 6.95 20.55
C MET A 162 21.43 7.39 20.79
N ARG A 163 22.37 6.49 20.51
CA ARG A 163 23.81 6.75 20.65
C ARG A 163 24.52 6.53 19.32
N ALA A 164 25.67 7.20 19.17
CA ALA A 164 26.56 6.91 18.06
C ALA A 164 26.99 5.44 18.13
N HIS A 165 27.18 4.81 16.97
CA HIS A 165 27.57 3.41 16.81
C HIS A 165 26.49 2.37 17.14
N ASP A 166 25.28 2.79 17.49
CA ASP A 166 24.13 1.88 17.51
C ASP A 166 23.94 1.26 16.11
N LYS A 167 23.67 -0.04 16.07
CA LYS A 167 23.43 -0.81 14.86
C LYS A 167 21.94 -0.99 14.66
N ILE A 168 21.41 -0.41 13.60
CA ILE A 168 20.00 -0.52 13.19
C ILE A 168 19.83 -1.65 12.20
N THR A 169 18.78 -2.44 12.42
CA THR A 169 18.22 -3.36 11.42
C THR A 169 16.83 -2.85 11.05
N LEU A 170 16.66 -2.43 9.79
CA LEU A 170 15.38 -2.13 9.19
C LEU A 170 14.92 -3.37 8.41
N ASP A 171 13.80 -3.95 8.80
CA ASP A 171 13.14 -5.08 8.15
C ASP A 171 12.15 -4.55 7.11
N CYS A 172 12.35 -4.89 5.85
CA CYS A 172 11.53 -4.54 4.69
C CYS A 172 10.94 -5.84 4.12
N ASP A 173 9.81 -6.28 4.68
CA ASP A 173 9.09 -7.50 4.31
C ASP A 173 9.97 -8.77 4.31
N GLY A 174 10.85 -8.88 5.31
CA GLY A 174 11.82 -9.98 5.45
C GLY A 174 13.20 -9.70 4.83
N HIS A 175 13.36 -8.60 4.09
CA HIS A 175 14.67 -8.14 3.61
C HIS A 175 15.26 -7.09 4.55
N THR A 176 16.49 -7.29 5.02
CA THR A 176 17.11 -6.39 6.02
C THR A 176 18.01 -5.35 5.39
N VAL A 177 17.77 -4.08 5.72
CA VAL A 177 18.69 -2.95 5.48
C VAL A 177 19.39 -2.62 6.80
N LEU A 178 20.73 -2.57 6.78
CA LEU A 178 21.56 -2.31 7.96
C LEU A 178 22.08 -0.87 7.95
N HIS A 179 22.13 -0.25 9.13
CA HIS A 179 22.69 1.09 9.29
C HIS A 179 23.43 1.23 10.62
N THR A 180 24.53 1.99 10.64
CA THR A 180 25.25 2.34 11.88
C THR A 180 25.04 3.82 12.16
N VAL A 181 24.53 4.14 13.35
CA VAL A 181 24.22 5.51 13.76
C VAL A 181 25.50 6.35 13.83
N THR A 182 25.51 7.48 13.12
CA THR A 182 26.64 8.41 13.16
C THR A 182 26.52 9.36 14.36
N ALA A 183 27.63 9.99 14.75
CA ALA A 183 27.61 11.00 15.82
C ALA A 183 26.65 12.16 15.51
N ALA A 184 26.55 12.58 14.23
CA ALA A 184 25.64 13.64 13.81
C ALA A 184 24.16 13.21 13.92
N GLN A 185 23.85 11.96 13.56
CA GLN A 185 22.48 11.42 13.70
C GLN A 185 22.07 11.28 15.16
N ALA A 186 22.97 10.77 16.01
CA ALA A 186 22.75 10.68 17.44
C ALA A 186 22.51 12.08 18.06
N ALA A 187 23.32 13.07 17.71
CA ALA A 187 23.12 14.45 18.16
C ALA A 187 21.79 15.07 17.67
N ALA A 188 21.36 14.72 16.47
CA ALA A 188 20.07 15.16 15.92
C ALA A 188 18.88 14.34 16.45
N GLY A 189 19.13 13.22 17.15
CA GLY A 189 18.11 12.28 17.59
C GLY A 189 17.32 11.61 16.46
N THR A 190 17.86 11.60 15.23
CA THR A 190 17.13 11.17 14.04
C THR A 190 18.04 10.53 12.99
N ILE A 191 17.52 9.51 12.30
CA ILE A 191 18.13 8.87 11.14
C ILE A 191 17.17 9.08 9.96
N VAL A 192 17.71 9.45 8.80
CA VAL A 192 16.97 9.45 7.53
C VAL A 192 17.69 8.51 6.58
N LEU A 193 17.06 7.38 6.26
CA LEU A 193 17.55 6.41 5.29
C LEU A 193 16.85 6.67 3.95
N LYS A 194 17.62 6.70 2.87
CA LYS A 194 17.06 6.76 1.52
C LYS A 194 17.12 5.38 0.88
N LEU A 195 15.96 4.75 0.70
CA LEU A 195 15.82 3.40 0.15
C LEU A 195 15.46 3.43 -1.34
N PHE A 196 15.91 2.42 -2.08
CA PHE A 196 15.63 2.24 -3.49
C PHE A 196 15.09 0.82 -3.76
N ALA A 197 14.97 0.43 -5.03
CA ALA A 197 14.36 -0.83 -5.46
C ALA A 197 14.99 -2.09 -4.83
N ASP A 198 16.24 -2.01 -4.38
CA ASP A 198 16.92 -3.10 -3.70
C ASP A 198 16.28 -3.44 -2.34
N ALA A 199 15.68 -2.47 -1.65
CA ALA A 199 14.99 -2.68 -0.38
C ALA A 199 13.61 -3.34 -0.55
N PHE A 200 13.02 -3.29 -1.75
CA PHE A 200 11.64 -3.69 -2.05
C PHE A 200 11.60 -4.92 -2.98
N LYS A 201 12.03 -6.07 -2.44
CA LYS A 201 12.28 -7.31 -3.22
C LYS A 201 11.03 -7.98 -3.80
N THR A 202 9.86 -7.69 -3.26
CA THR A 202 8.59 -8.31 -3.62
C THR A 202 7.49 -7.26 -3.70
N ASP A 203 6.57 -7.45 -4.65
CA ASP A 203 5.33 -6.68 -4.66
C ASP A 203 4.40 -7.30 -3.61
N ASN A 204 3.88 -6.47 -2.71
CA ASN A 204 3.03 -6.90 -1.61
C ASN A 204 2.09 -5.74 -1.23
N PRO A 205 0.75 -5.91 -1.32
CA PRO A 205 -0.20 -4.86 -0.94
C PRO A 205 -0.18 -4.54 0.56
N ARG A 206 0.47 -5.38 1.38
CA ARG A 206 0.68 -5.18 2.82
C ARG A 206 2.15 -5.35 3.21
N PHE A 207 3.05 -4.84 2.38
CA PHE A 207 4.50 -4.85 2.60
C PHE A 207 4.81 -4.30 3.99
N ALA A 208 5.36 -5.15 4.86
CA ALA A 208 5.55 -4.85 6.27
C ALA A 208 6.95 -4.25 6.52
N MET A 209 7.00 -3.10 7.19
CA MET A 209 8.24 -2.44 7.58
C MET A 209 8.30 -2.19 9.08
N ARG A 210 9.47 -2.43 9.68
CA ARG A 210 9.76 -2.16 11.11
C ARG A 210 11.26 -2.14 11.36
N PHE A 211 11.71 -1.57 12.47
CA PHE A 211 13.14 -1.53 12.79
C PHE A 211 13.44 -1.89 14.25
N ARG A 212 14.70 -2.23 14.51
CA ARG A 212 15.26 -2.41 15.84
C ARG A 212 16.70 -1.88 15.90
N GLY A 213 17.18 -1.61 17.11
CA GLY A 213 18.55 -1.16 17.38
C GLY A 213 19.28 -2.09 18.36
N VAL A 214 20.61 -2.11 18.25
CA VAL A 214 21.52 -2.71 19.24
C VAL A 214 22.68 -1.75 19.45
N ASP A 215 22.96 -1.38 20.70
CA ASP A 215 24.11 -0.51 20.98
C ASP A 215 25.46 -1.23 20.80
N GLN A 216 26.55 -0.47 20.83
CA GLN A 216 27.89 -1.03 20.61
C GLN A 216 28.34 -2.06 21.66
N ILE A 217 27.70 -2.12 22.84
CA ILE A 217 28.01 -3.09 23.90
C ILE A 217 27.04 -4.27 23.92
N GLY A 218 26.06 -4.30 23.01
CA GLY A 218 25.16 -5.43 22.78
C GLY A 218 23.78 -5.31 23.42
N ASN A 219 23.40 -4.13 23.93
CA ASN A 219 22.07 -3.90 24.46
C ASN A 219 21.07 -3.67 23.32
N SER A 220 20.04 -4.52 23.23
CA SER A 220 18.94 -4.38 22.27
C SER A 220 17.98 -3.25 22.63
N SER A 221 17.19 -2.82 21.64
CA SER A 221 16.18 -1.76 21.76
C SER A 221 14.93 -2.14 22.57
N GLY A 222 15.14 -2.49 23.83
CA GLY A 222 14.20 -3.15 24.74
C GLY A 222 14.66 -4.59 25.07
N PRO A 223 14.35 -5.13 26.26
CA PRO A 223 14.70 -6.51 26.63
C PRO A 223 13.68 -7.56 26.11
N GLN A 224 12.43 -7.15 25.88
CA GLN A 224 11.35 -8.02 25.37
C GLN A 224 10.76 -7.47 24.07
N ALA A 225 10.16 -6.29 24.13
CA ALA A 225 9.71 -5.56 22.96
C ALA A 225 10.92 -4.91 22.26
N ILE A 226 11.48 -5.59 21.26
CA ILE A 226 12.72 -5.14 20.58
C ILE A 226 12.47 -4.43 19.25
N TRP A 227 11.29 -4.58 18.66
CA TRP A 227 10.94 -4.06 17.33
C TRP A 227 10.02 -2.86 17.44
N SER A 228 10.10 -1.92 16.50
CA SER A 228 9.10 -0.86 16.34
C SER A 228 7.73 -1.42 15.95
N PRO A 229 6.66 -0.62 16.12
CA PRO A 229 5.40 -0.90 15.46
C PRO A 229 5.59 -1.13 13.96
N THR A 230 4.81 -2.07 13.42
CA THR A 230 4.88 -2.42 11.99
C THR A 230 4.05 -1.43 11.16
N THR A 231 4.70 -0.73 10.25
CA THR A 231 4.02 0.07 9.22
C THR A 231 3.80 -0.80 7.98
N LYS A 232 2.59 -0.79 7.43
CA LYS A 232 2.24 -1.55 6.22
C LYS A 232 1.95 -0.59 5.08
N ILE A 233 2.58 -0.82 3.94
CA ILE A 233 2.38 -0.04 2.71
C ILE A 233 2.08 -0.97 1.53
N ASN A 234 1.51 -0.43 0.47
CA ASN A 234 1.31 -1.15 -0.78
C ASN A 234 2.56 -0.99 -1.67
N VAL A 235 3.26 -2.08 -2.00
CA VAL A 235 4.40 -2.08 -2.94
C VAL A 235 4.00 -2.83 -4.20
N HIS A 236 4.10 -2.16 -5.35
CA HIS A 236 3.66 -2.66 -6.66
C HIS A 236 4.64 -2.24 -7.78
N ILE A 237 5.94 -2.30 -7.49
CA ILE A 237 7.04 -1.89 -8.37
C ILE A 237 7.06 -2.69 -9.68
N ARG A 238 6.62 -3.95 -9.65
CA ARG A 238 6.65 -4.87 -10.80
C ARG A 238 5.29 -4.96 -11.50
N GLN A 239 4.27 -4.28 -10.99
CA GLN A 239 3.02 -4.12 -11.72
C GLN A 239 3.20 -3.03 -12.79
N PRO A 240 2.72 -3.23 -14.02
CA PRO A 240 2.77 -2.18 -15.02
C PRO A 240 1.96 -0.98 -14.54
N ALA A 241 2.54 0.22 -14.63
CA ALA A 241 1.82 1.45 -14.42
C ALA A 241 0.67 1.53 -15.44
N LEU A 242 -0.58 1.42 -14.96
CA LEU A 242 -1.77 1.51 -15.79
C LEU A 242 -2.24 2.97 -15.87
N ASP A 243 -2.28 3.55 -17.08
CA ASP A 243 -3.00 4.80 -17.35
C ASP A 243 -4.24 4.49 -18.18
N LEU A 244 -5.37 4.32 -17.47
CA LEU A 244 -6.67 3.98 -18.04
C LEU A 244 -7.37 5.24 -18.56
N LYS A 245 -6.99 5.65 -19.78
CA LYS A 245 -7.54 6.81 -20.50
C LYS A 245 -9.03 6.61 -20.85
N PRO A 246 -9.80 7.68 -21.15
CA PRO A 246 -11.15 7.53 -21.67
C PRO A 246 -11.17 6.67 -22.94
N PRO A 247 -12.19 5.80 -23.14
CA PRO A 247 -12.34 5.08 -24.39
C PRO A 247 -12.68 6.05 -25.54
N LYS A 248 -12.73 5.54 -26.78
CA LYS A 248 -13.23 6.29 -27.95
C LYS A 248 -14.49 5.63 -28.49
N VAL A 249 -15.43 6.42 -29.00
CA VAL A 249 -16.56 5.93 -29.80
C VAL A 249 -16.29 6.32 -31.24
N LEU A 250 -16.06 5.34 -32.12
CA LEU A 250 -15.58 5.63 -33.49
C LEU A 250 -16.60 6.37 -34.35
N GLU A 251 -17.88 6.25 -34.03
CA GLU A 251 -18.97 6.97 -34.70
C GLU A 251 -19.17 8.39 -34.15
N ALA A 252 -18.52 8.75 -33.04
CA ALA A 252 -18.50 10.12 -32.52
C ALA A 252 -17.45 10.97 -33.25
N LYS A 253 -17.72 11.32 -34.51
CA LYS A 253 -16.73 11.99 -35.39
C LYS A 253 -16.68 13.50 -35.27
N GLU A 254 -17.64 14.10 -34.56
CA GLU A 254 -17.71 15.55 -34.36
C GLU A 254 -17.17 15.94 -32.97
N LEU A 255 -16.81 17.21 -32.81
CA LEU A 255 -16.31 17.79 -31.56
C LEU A 255 -15.19 16.93 -30.92
N ASP A 256 -14.21 16.53 -31.73
CA ASP A 256 -13.02 15.79 -31.28
C ASP A 256 -13.36 14.50 -30.51
N GLY A 257 -14.26 13.67 -31.05
CA GLY A 257 -14.62 12.40 -30.42
C GLY A 257 -15.81 12.46 -29.46
N THR A 258 -16.41 13.63 -29.25
CA THR A 258 -17.43 13.84 -28.20
C THR A 258 -18.84 14.08 -28.72
N ARG A 259 -19.04 14.08 -30.05
CA ARG A 259 -20.37 14.14 -30.65
C ARG A 259 -20.56 13.10 -31.74
N LEU A 260 -21.59 12.29 -31.56
CA LEU A 260 -22.08 11.31 -32.53
C LEU A 260 -23.25 11.93 -33.29
N ASN A 261 -23.05 12.11 -34.60
CA ASN A 261 -24.10 12.56 -35.49
C ASN A 261 -24.96 11.37 -35.92
N PHE A 262 -26.17 11.29 -35.37
CA PHE A 262 -27.02 10.12 -35.57
C PHE A 262 -27.37 9.90 -37.05
N GLU A 263 -27.83 10.95 -37.75
CA GLU A 263 -28.26 10.85 -39.15
C GLU A 263 -27.09 10.61 -40.11
N LYS A 264 -25.93 11.23 -39.85
CA LYS A 264 -24.77 11.15 -40.76
C LYS A 264 -23.90 9.92 -40.52
N ASP A 265 -23.63 9.59 -39.26
CA ASP A 265 -22.58 8.63 -38.89
C ASP A 265 -23.13 7.30 -38.35
N PHE A 266 -24.42 7.23 -37.98
CA PHE A 266 -24.98 6.08 -37.29
C PHE A 266 -26.32 5.56 -37.84
N TYR A 267 -26.89 6.24 -38.83
CA TYR A 267 -28.29 6.03 -39.21
C TYR A 267 -28.61 4.59 -39.65
N GLU A 268 -27.70 3.91 -40.35
CA GLU A 268 -27.88 2.51 -40.78
C GLU A 268 -27.07 1.50 -39.94
N THR A 269 -26.42 1.95 -38.88
CA THR A 269 -25.45 1.15 -38.13
C THR A 269 -26.12 0.30 -37.04
N ASN A 270 -25.74 -0.97 -36.92
CA ASN A 270 -26.29 -1.88 -35.91
C ASN A 270 -25.61 -1.76 -34.53
N PHE A 271 -24.40 -1.22 -34.47
CA PHE A 271 -23.61 -1.09 -33.24
C PHE A 271 -22.74 0.17 -33.28
N ALA A 272 -22.57 0.83 -32.14
CA ALA A 272 -21.47 1.77 -31.97
C ALA A 272 -20.21 1.01 -31.55
N THR A 273 -19.07 1.40 -32.11
CA THR A 273 -17.78 0.77 -31.85
C THR A 273 -17.04 1.54 -30.78
N VAL A 274 -16.90 0.93 -29.61
CA VAL A 274 -16.08 1.47 -28.51
C VAL A 274 -14.67 0.90 -28.62
N GLU A 275 -13.70 1.77 -28.89
CA GLU A 275 -12.29 1.45 -28.95
C GLU A 275 -11.62 1.73 -27.60
N VAL A 276 -10.86 0.75 -27.10
CA VAL A 276 -10.16 0.81 -25.82
C VAL A 276 -8.67 0.55 -26.03
N ASP A 277 -7.86 1.55 -25.68
CA ASP A 277 -6.41 1.46 -25.57
C ASP A 277 -5.96 2.12 -24.27
N TYR A 278 -4.94 1.56 -23.62
CA TYR A 278 -4.40 2.10 -22.37
C TYR A 278 -2.93 1.76 -22.18
N THR A 279 -2.22 2.63 -21.45
CA THR A 279 -0.82 2.39 -21.09
C THR A 279 -0.74 1.26 -20.08
N GLY A 280 0.23 0.35 -20.24
CA GLY A 280 0.37 -0.83 -19.38
C GLY A 280 -0.54 -2.00 -19.75
N SER A 281 -1.22 -1.93 -20.91
CA SER A 281 -1.91 -3.06 -21.52
C SER A 281 -0.95 -4.21 -21.76
N ASP A 282 -1.26 -5.39 -21.21
CA ASP A 282 -0.43 -6.60 -21.29
C ASP A 282 -1.29 -7.89 -21.25
N LEU A 283 -0.69 -9.00 -21.68
CA LEU A 283 -1.30 -10.32 -21.79
C LEU A 283 -2.08 -10.72 -20.53
N GLY A 284 -3.32 -11.21 -20.73
CA GLY A 284 -4.15 -11.80 -19.69
C GLY A 284 -5.02 -10.80 -18.91
N GLN A 285 -4.84 -9.49 -19.10
CA GLN A 285 -5.73 -8.48 -18.52
C GLN A 285 -7.14 -8.60 -19.14
N SER A 286 -8.19 -8.56 -18.31
CA SER A 286 -9.58 -8.65 -18.74
C SER A 286 -10.22 -7.27 -18.79
N VAL A 287 -10.93 -6.93 -19.88
CA VAL A 287 -11.51 -5.61 -20.13
C VAL A 287 -13.01 -5.72 -20.39
N LYS A 288 -13.80 -4.82 -19.80
CA LYS A 288 -15.26 -4.71 -20.00
C LYS A 288 -15.68 -3.26 -20.14
N VAL A 289 -16.49 -2.96 -21.14
CA VAL A 289 -17.04 -1.62 -21.43
C VAL A 289 -18.43 -1.45 -20.82
N TYR A 290 -18.72 -0.24 -20.38
CA TYR A 290 -20.02 0.21 -19.90
C TYR A 290 -20.48 1.42 -20.69
N TRP A 291 -21.74 1.39 -21.14
CA TRP A 291 -22.43 2.51 -21.79
C TRP A 291 -23.59 2.93 -20.90
N LEU A 292 -23.40 4.04 -20.17
CA LEU A 292 -24.42 4.66 -19.35
C LEU A 292 -25.20 5.65 -20.22
N GLY A 293 -26.38 5.22 -20.65
CA GLY A 293 -27.33 6.06 -21.38
C GLY A 293 -28.24 6.85 -20.45
N ARG A 294 -29.37 7.31 -21.00
CA ARG A 294 -30.36 8.13 -20.28
C ARG A 294 -31.04 7.39 -19.12
N ASN A 295 -31.49 6.16 -19.32
CA ASN A 295 -32.26 5.37 -18.33
C ASN A 295 -31.72 3.94 -18.13
N SER A 296 -30.57 3.63 -18.72
CA SER A 296 -30.07 2.28 -18.96
C SER A 296 -28.56 2.26 -18.85
N THR A 297 -28.01 1.15 -18.35
CA THR A 297 -26.58 0.86 -18.44
C THR A 297 -26.39 -0.46 -19.17
N TYR A 298 -25.76 -0.39 -20.34
CA TYR A 298 -25.29 -1.57 -21.06
C TYR A 298 -23.88 -1.93 -20.60
N GLY A 299 -23.61 -3.22 -20.40
CA GLY A 299 -22.28 -3.75 -20.18
C GLY A 299 -21.93 -4.75 -21.28
N SER A 300 -20.74 -4.60 -21.87
CA SER A 300 -20.27 -5.50 -22.93
C SER A 300 -19.92 -6.91 -22.41
N GLU A 301 -19.59 -7.79 -23.35
CA GLU A 301 -18.76 -8.96 -23.07
C GLU A 301 -17.39 -8.57 -22.48
N ILE A 302 -16.72 -9.53 -21.85
CA ILE A 302 -15.35 -9.38 -21.38
C ILE A 302 -14.41 -9.85 -22.49
N GLN A 303 -13.48 -8.99 -22.90
CA GLN A 303 -12.37 -9.36 -23.78
C GLN A 303 -11.08 -9.47 -22.98
N THR A 304 -10.16 -10.33 -23.41
CA THR A 304 -8.85 -10.52 -22.77
C THR A 304 -7.76 -9.99 -23.68
N VAL A 305 -6.82 -9.22 -23.12
CA VAL A 305 -5.65 -8.73 -23.84
C VAL A 305 -4.73 -9.90 -24.20
N ALA A 306 -4.41 -10.05 -25.47
CA ALA A 306 -3.60 -11.14 -26.04
C ALA A 306 -2.12 -10.78 -26.16
N TYR A 307 -1.76 -9.50 -26.20
CA TYR A 307 -0.38 -9.03 -26.24
C TYR A 307 -0.29 -7.56 -25.81
N ALA A 308 0.91 -7.13 -25.39
CA ALA A 308 1.14 -5.78 -24.90
C ALA A 308 0.77 -4.70 -25.93
N GLY A 309 0.05 -3.68 -25.46
CA GLY A 309 -0.40 -2.56 -26.30
C GLY A 309 -1.54 -2.88 -27.28
N GLN A 310 -2.24 -4.00 -27.13
CA GLN A 310 -3.40 -4.33 -27.96
C GLN A 310 -4.52 -3.29 -27.80
N VAL A 311 -5.10 -2.88 -28.93
CA VAL A 311 -6.34 -2.08 -28.98
C VAL A 311 -7.54 -3.02 -29.09
N LEU A 312 -8.49 -2.89 -28.16
CA LEU A 312 -9.71 -3.69 -28.11
C LEU A 312 -10.89 -2.92 -28.70
N LYS A 313 -11.84 -3.63 -29.31
CA LYS A 313 -13.06 -3.06 -29.89
C LYS A 313 -14.29 -3.79 -29.38
N PHE A 314 -15.22 -3.03 -28.81
CA PHE A 314 -16.47 -3.52 -28.25
C PHE A 314 -17.65 -2.96 -29.05
N GLN A 315 -18.74 -3.73 -29.10
CA GLN A 315 -19.96 -3.34 -29.81
C GLN A 315 -21.05 -2.94 -28.82
N ALA A 316 -21.44 -1.67 -28.83
CA ALA A 316 -22.61 -1.17 -28.11
C ALA A 316 -23.84 -1.27 -29.02
N PRO A 317 -24.93 -1.95 -28.63
CA PRO A 317 -26.11 -2.14 -29.47
C PRO A 317 -26.73 -0.81 -29.93
N ARG A 318 -27.24 -0.78 -31.18
CA ARG A 318 -27.91 0.39 -31.78
C ARG A 318 -28.90 1.09 -30.84
N LEU A 319 -29.69 0.32 -30.10
CA LEU A 319 -30.74 0.87 -29.23
C LEU A 319 -30.19 1.66 -28.04
N GLU A 320 -28.95 1.39 -27.60
CA GLU A 320 -28.28 2.19 -26.57
C GLU A 320 -27.87 3.58 -27.09
N VAL A 321 -27.70 3.74 -28.41
CA VAL A 321 -27.47 5.04 -29.06
C VAL A 321 -28.80 5.73 -29.37
N VAL A 322 -29.79 4.99 -29.88
CA VAL A 322 -31.13 5.52 -30.20
C VAL A 322 -31.79 6.13 -28.96
N ASP A 323 -31.66 5.47 -27.80
CA ASP A 323 -32.22 5.97 -26.54
C ASP A 323 -31.53 7.23 -25.99
N CYS A 324 -30.41 7.63 -26.60
CA CYS A 324 -29.65 8.82 -26.25
C CYS A 324 -29.81 9.99 -27.25
N ILE A 325 -30.56 9.83 -28.34
CA ILE A 325 -30.76 10.87 -29.36
C ILE A 325 -31.22 12.19 -28.72
N GLY A 326 -30.58 13.30 -29.11
CA GLY A 326 -30.85 14.63 -28.56
C GLY A 326 -30.40 14.83 -27.11
N SER A 327 -29.62 13.89 -26.56
CA SER A 327 -29.05 13.94 -25.22
C SER A 327 -27.57 13.50 -25.26
N GLY A 328 -27.18 12.48 -24.51
CA GLY A 328 -25.82 11.98 -24.46
C GLY A 328 -25.68 10.68 -23.69
N ALA A 329 -24.45 10.18 -23.62
CA ALA A 329 -24.08 8.98 -22.87
C ALA A 329 -22.71 9.17 -22.21
N GLN A 330 -22.47 8.40 -21.15
CA GLN A 330 -21.15 8.25 -20.54
C GLN A 330 -20.63 6.84 -20.82
N ILE A 331 -19.42 6.73 -21.33
CA ILE A 331 -18.77 5.48 -21.69
C ILE A 331 -17.51 5.35 -20.84
N SER A 332 -17.35 4.20 -20.20
CA SER A 332 -16.16 3.84 -19.43
C SER A 332 -15.84 2.36 -19.62
N TYR A 333 -14.68 1.92 -19.16
CA TYR A 333 -14.34 0.51 -19.10
C TYR A 333 -13.62 0.19 -17.80
N THR A 334 -13.49 -1.10 -17.52
CA THR A 334 -12.70 -1.58 -16.40
C THR A 334 -11.65 -2.58 -16.86
N VAL A 335 -10.46 -2.54 -16.25
CA VAL A 335 -9.37 -3.50 -16.48
C VAL A 335 -9.15 -4.32 -15.21
N ARG A 336 -9.19 -5.65 -15.32
CA ARG A 336 -8.82 -6.57 -14.24
C ARG A 336 -7.49 -7.23 -14.56
N LEU A 337 -6.52 -7.07 -13.68
CA LEU A 337 -5.21 -7.72 -13.78
C LEU A 337 -5.33 -9.24 -13.56
N PRO A 338 -4.43 -10.06 -14.14
CA PRO A 338 -4.38 -11.50 -13.86
C PRO A 338 -4.28 -11.79 -12.36
N GLY A 339 -5.18 -12.62 -11.84
CA GLY A 339 -5.21 -13.00 -10.42
C GLY A 339 -5.81 -11.96 -9.46
N ALA A 340 -6.10 -10.74 -9.92
CA ALA A 340 -6.82 -9.74 -9.12
C ALA A 340 -8.32 -10.04 -9.06
N THR A 341 -8.95 -9.74 -7.92
CA THR A 341 -10.41 -9.87 -7.76
C THR A 341 -11.14 -8.62 -8.24
N GLU A 342 -10.62 -7.45 -7.87
CA GLU A 342 -11.27 -6.16 -8.17
C GLU A 342 -10.78 -5.57 -9.49
N PRO A 343 -11.70 -5.10 -10.34
CA PRO A 343 -11.34 -4.42 -11.57
C PRO A 343 -11.08 -2.91 -11.33
N LEU A 344 -10.14 -2.33 -12.08
CA LEU A 344 -9.78 -0.92 -12.02
C LEU A 344 -10.59 -0.12 -13.07
N PRO A 345 -11.26 0.99 -12.69
CA PRO A 345 -12.05 1.78 -13.63
C PRO A 345 -11.21 2.76 -14.47
N SER A 346 -11.62 2.99 -15.71
CA SER A 346 -11.07 4.03 -16.58
C SER A 346 -11.60 5.42 -16.22
N LYS A 347 -10.96 6.45 -16.80
CA LYS A 347 -11.58 7.76 -16.95
C LYS A 347 -12.82 7.67 -17.85
N ASP A 348 -13.78 8.56 -17.64
CA ASP A 348 -15.04 8.60 -18.40
C ASP A 348 -14.89 9.35 -19.72
N LEU A 349 -15.46 8.81 -20.81
CA LEU A 349 -15.82 9.57 -22.01
C LEU A 349 -17.28 10.01 -21.90
N ARG A 350 -17.56 11.31 -22.09
CA ARG A 350 -18.93 11.80 -22.26
C ARG A 350 -19.15 12.20 -23.71
N ILE A 351 -20.21 11.68 -24.32
CA ILE A 351 -20.61 12.04 -25.68
C ILE A 351 -22.00 12.67 -25.70
N THR A 352 -22.25 13.48 -26.73
CA THR A 352 -23.59 13.94 -27.12
C THR A 352 -24.04 13.23 -28.38
N VAL A 353 -25.35 12.97 -28.51
CA VAL A 353 -25.96 12.44 -29.74
C VAL A 353 -26.83 13.52 -30.34
N THR A 354 -26.64 13.83 -31.62
CA THR A 354 -27.40 14.90 -32.29
C THR A 354 -28.90 14.66 -32.20
N ALA A 355 -29.67 15.75 -32.07
CA ALA A 355 -31.12 15.67 -32.16
C ALA A 355 -31.56 15.42 -33.60
N GLN A 356 -32.68 14.71 -33.75
CA GLN A 356 -33.39 14.60 -35.03
C GLN A 356 -34.35 15.77 -35.21
N LYS A 357 -34.96 15.87 -36.40
CA LYS A 357 -35.96 16.90 -36.72
C LYS A 357 -37.05 17.07 -35.66
N HIS A 358 -37.59 15.96 -35.15
CA HIS A 358 -38.56 15.95 -34.05
C HIS A 358 -38.02 15.21 -32.86
N ARG A 359 -38.23 15.76 -31.66
CA ARG A 359 -37.93 15.06 -30.41
C ARG A 359 -39.09 14.13 -30.07
N LEU A 360 -38.82 12.83 -30.12
CA LEU A 360 -39.79 11.78 -29.82
C LEU A 360 -39.50 11.17 -28.44
N PRO A 361 -40.34 11.44 -27.42
CA PRO A 361 -40.11 10.92 -26.08
C PRO A 361 -40.36 9.41 -26.00
N GLU A 362 -39.96 8.83 -24.88
CA GLU A 362 -40.25 7.43 -24.52
C GLU A 362 -41.77 7.17 -24.56
N PRO A 363 -42.23 6.07 -25.19
CA PRO A 363 -43.65 5.74 -25.19
C PRO A 363 -44.13 5.25 -23.82
N THR A 364 -45.44 5.18 -23.62
CA THR A 364 -46.03 4.56 -22.41
C THR A 364 -46.80 3.29 -22.77
N LEU A 365 -46.91 2.40 -21.80
CA LEU A 365 -47.57 1.10 -21.96
C LEU A 365 -48.62 0.95 -20.87
N ASN A 366 -49.85 0.57 -21.23
CA ASN A 366 -50.93 0.36 -20.27
C ASN A 366 -50.61 -0.77 -19.26
N SER A 367 -51.44 -0.90 -18.23
CA SER A 367 -51.29 -1.93 -17.18
C SER A 367 -51.18 -3.33 -17.77
N ASP A 368 -52.03 -3.62 -18.76
CA ASP A 368 -52.20 -4.95 -19.35
C ASP A 368 -51.17 -5.24 -20.45
N LYS A 369 -50.28 -4.29 -20.74
CA LYS A 369 -49.21 -4.38 -21.75
C LYS A 369 -49.69 -4.57 -23.19
N THR A 370 -50.97 -4.37 -23.45
CA THR A 370 -51.64 -4.56 -24.75
C THR A 370 -51.73 -3.29 -25.59
N ASN A 371 -51.42 -2.12 -25.03
CA ASN A 371 -51.55 -0.84 -25.70
C ASN A 371 -50.33 0.05 -25.44
N LEU A 372 -49.59 0.34 -26.51
CA LEU A 372 -48.47 1.26 -26.52
C LEU A 372 -48.96 2.65 -26.99
N ARG A 373 -48.92 3.62 -26.10
CA ARG A 373 -49.21 5.02 -26.42
C ARG A 373 -47.94 5.75 -26.79
N VAL A 374 -47.93 6.35 -27.97
CA VAL A 374 -46.79 7.07 -28.53
C VAL A 374 -47.11 8.55 -28.66
N TYR A 375 -46.11 9.41 -28.54
CA TYR A 375 -46.29 10.87 -28.45
C TYR A 375 -45.43 11.59 -29.48
N TYR A 376 -45.92 12.69 -30.03
CA TYR A 376 -45.16 13.49 -30.99
C TYR A 376 -45.57 14.97 -30.92
N PRO A 377 -44.70 15.90 -31.32
CA PRO A 377 -45.06 17.32 -31.35
C PRO A 377 -46.08 17.61 -32.46
N THR A 378 -46.50 18.86 -32.58
CA THR A 378 -47.22 19.32 -33.79
C THR A 378 -46.35 19.08 -35.01
N LEU A 379 -46.89 18.37 -36.01
CA LEU A 379 -46.14 17.95 -37.20
C LEU A 379 -46.45 18.85 -38.39
N GLU A 380 -45.40 19.23 -39.13
CA GLU A 380 -45.51 19.95 -40.39
C GLU A 380 -45.54 18.98 -41.57
N GLY A 381 -46.74 18.62 -42.00
CA GLY A 381 -47.01 17.69 -43.09
C GLY A 381 -47.67 16.39 -42.63
N THR A 382 -47.81 15.44 -43.56
CA THR A 382 -48.39 14.12 -43.30
C THR A 382 -47.31 13.14 -42.84
N TYR A 383 -47.63 12.38 -41.79
CA TYR A 383 -46.72 11.39 -41.20
C TYR A 383 -47.46 10.08 -40.92
N SER A 384 -46.73 8.97 -40.99
CA SER A 384 -47.13 7.67 -40.44
C SER A 384 -46.30 7.36 -39.19
N VAL A 385 -46.89 6.59 -38.28
CA VAL A 385 -46.23 6.06 -37.08
C VAL A 385 -46.18 4.55 -37.12
N ARG A 386 -45.09 3.98 -36.62
CA ARG A 386 -44.87 2.53 -36.57
C ARG A 386 -44.28 2.14 -35.22
N MET A 387 -44.84 1.13 -34.55
CA MET A 387 -44.20 0.56 -33.36
C MET A 387 -43.06 -0.38 -33.75
N ALA A 388 -42.01 -0.42 -32.95
CA ALA A 388 -41.02 -1.49 -32.98
C ALA A 388 -40.88 -2.13 -31.59
N LEU A 389 -40.86 -3.45 -31.60
CA LEU A 389 -40.89 -4.32 -30.44
C LEU A 389 -39.60 -5.15 -30.44
N PHE A 390 -38.76 -4.98 -29.43
CA PHE A 390 -37.47 -5.66 -29.33
C PHE A 390 -37.51 -6.64 -28.17
N GLY A 391 -37.62 -7.92 -28.51
CA GLY A 391 -37.64 -9.04 -27.57
C GLY A 391 -36.79 -10.19 -28.10
N ILE A 392 -37.26 -11.43 -27.96
CA ILE A 392 -36.62 -12.61 -28.57
C ILE A 392 -36.47 -12.40 -30.09
N THR A 393 -37.54 -11.93 -30.73
CA THR A 393 -37.52 -11.49 -32.12
C THR A 393 -37.93 -10.01 -32.20
N THR A 394 -37.20 -9.25 -33.02
CA THR A 394 -37.61 -7.88 -33.35
C THR A 394 -38.83 -7.95 -34.25
N ARG A 395 -39.90 -7.27 -33.86
CA ARG A 395 -41.13 -7.15 -34.65
C ARG A 395 -41.49 -5.70 -34.84
N TYR A 396 -41.96 -5.38 -36.04
CA TYR A 396 -42.41 -4.05 -36.37
C TYR A 396 -43.90 -4.12 -36.71
N GLY A 397 -44.69 -3.18 -36.17
CA GLY A 397 -46.11 -3.08 -36.50
C GLY A 397 -46.34 -2.56 -37.92
N ASP A 398 -47.61 -2.37 -38.29
CA ASP A 398 -47.97 -1.70 -39.52
C ASP A 398 -47.67 -0.19 -39.44
N GLU A 399 -47.48 0.46 -40.60
CA GLU A 399 -47.45 1.92 -40.65
C GLU A 399 -48.87 2.47 -40.54
N VAL A 400 -49.13 3.24 -39.48
CA VAL A 400 -50.44 3.83 -39.19
C VAL A 400 -50.39 5.33 -39.52
N PRO A 401 -51.25 5.84 -40.42
CA PRO A 401 -51.35 7.27 -40.68
C PRO A 401 -51.74 8.03 -39.40
N ILE A 402 -51.04 9.13 -39.12
CA ILE A 402 -51.37 10.00 -37.98
C ILE A 402 -52.60 10.84 -38.33
N THR A 403 -53.68 10.62 -37.58
CA THR A 403 -54.93 11.39 -37.71
C THR A 403 -55.26 12.23 -36.46
N GLN A 404 -54.66 11.89 -35.32
CA GLN A 404 -54.86 12.60 -34.04
C GLN A 404 -53.73 13.58 -33.75
N PRO A 405 -54.01 14.71 -33.09
CA PRO A 405 -52.97 15.60 -32.63
C PRO A 405 -52.21 14.97 -31.46
N LEU A 406 -50.88 14.98 -31.53
CA LEU A 406 -49.93 14.73 -30.44
C LEU A 406 -49.74 13.29 -29.94
N GLN A 407 -50.64 12.34 -30.22
CA GLN A 407 -50.48 10.96 -29.79
C GLN A 407 -51.22 9.94 -30.67
N THR A 408 -50.75 8.68 -30.64
CA THR A 408 -51.43 7.53 -31.24
C THR A 408 -51.38 6.35 -30.27
N ASP A 409 -52.48 5.60 -30.19
CA ASP A 409 -52.54 4.34 -29.45
C ASP A 409 -52.32 3.16 -30.42
N LEU A 410 -51.34 2.31 -30.12
CA LEU A 410 -50.91 1.19 -30.95
C LEU A 410 -51.12 -0.13 -30.20
N SER A 411 -51.84 -1.07 -30.80
CA SER A 411 -52.11 -2.37 -30.15
C SER A 411 -50.89 -3.29 -30.21
N VAL A 412 -50.40 -3.71 -29.05
CA VAL A 412 -49.30 -4.65 -28.93
C VAL A 412 -49.83 -6.08 -29.16
N PRO A 413 -49.28 -6.85 -30.11
CA PRO A 413 -49.77 -8.20 -30.39
C PRO A 413 -49.65 -9.14 -29.18
N SER A 414 -50.76 -9.75 -28.77
CA SER A 414 -50.82 -10.68 -27.62
C SER A 414 -49.87 -11.88 -27.77
N ALA A 415 -49.67 -12.36 -29.00
CA ALA A 415 -48.72 -13.42 -29.31
C ALA A 415 -47.27 -13.01 -28.99
N TRP A 416 -46.89 -11.76 -29.25
CA TRP A 416 -45.55 -11.25 -28.94
C TRP A 416 -45.34 -11.05 -27.44
N ILE A 417 -46.37 -10.57 -26.73
CA ILE A 417 -46.34 -10.48 -25.25
C ILE A 417 -46.12 -11.88 -24.65
N THR A 418 -46.86 -12.88 -25.14
CA THR A 418 -46.77 -14.26 -24.66
C THR A 418 -45.39 -14.86 -24.94
N GLU A 419 -44.82 -14.62 -26.13
CA GLU A 419 -43.46 -15.04 -26.50
C GLU A 419 -42.40 -14.50 -25.53
N ASN A 420 -42.57 -13.27 -25.05
CA ASN A 420 -41.57 -12.54 -24.27
C ASN A 420 -41.85 -12.52 -22.75
N ARG A 421 -42.79 -13.32 -22.26
CA ARG A 421 -43.13 -13.39 -20.84
C ARG A 421 -41.91 -13.74 -19.98
N GLY A 422 -41.72 -13.00 -18.89
CA GLY A 422 -40.60 -13.14 -17.95
C GLY A 422 -39.29 -12.53 -18.43
N ARG A 423 -39.28 -11.76 -19.53
CA ARG A 423 -38.07 -11.19 -20.13
C ARG A 423 -38.10 -9.68 -20.13
N SER A 424 -36.91 -9.09 -20.07
CA SER A 424 -36.72 -7.67 -20.38
C SER A 424 -36.81 -7.45 -21.88
N VAL A 425 -37.63 -6.50 -22.29
CA VAL A 425 -37.86 -6.10 -23.68
C VAL A 425 -37.76 -4.58 -23.82
N MET A 426 -37.69 -4.12 -25.07
CA MET A 426 -37.76 -2.70 -25.38
C MET A 426 -38.87 -2.39 -26.37
N PHE A 427 -39.47 -1.22 -26.22
CA PHE A 427 -40.42 -0.63 -27.14
C PHE A 427 -39.87 0.70 -27.62
N ASN A 428 -39.92 0.95 -28.92
CA ASN A 428 -39.83 2.30 -29.43
C ASN A 428 -40.85 2.48 -30.56
N TYR A 429 -40.93 3.68 -31.11
CA TYR A 429 -41.73 3.94 -32.29
C TYR A 429 -40.97 4.89 -33.21
N THR A 430 -41.40 4.90 -34.46
CA THR A 430 -40.80 5.74 -35.47
C THR A 430 -41.83 6.58 -36.19
N LEU A 431 -41.45 7.79 -36.60
CA LEU A 431 -42.21 8.61 -37.54
C LEU A 431 -41.58 8.58 -38.92
N ARG A 432 -42.41 8.40 -39.95
CA ARG A 432 -42.03 8.57 -41.34
C ARG A 432 -42.88 9.67 -41.96
N LYS A 433 -42.26 10.66 -42.58
CA LYS A 433 -43.00 11.66 -43.36
C LYS A 433 -43.49 11.00 -44.66
N THR A 434 -44.78 11.12 -44.96
CA THR A 434 -45.39 10.47 -46.11
C THR A 434 -44.93 11.15 -47.41
N ASP A 435 -44.77 10.37 -48.47
CA ASP A 435 -44.37 10.83 -49.81
C ASP A 435 -43.01 11.58 -49.87
N THR A 436 -42.15 11.38 -48.88
CA THR A 436 -40.77 11.89 -48.90
C THR A 436 -39.75 10.78 -48.65
N ASN A 437 -38.50 11.06 -49.01
CA ASN A 437 -37.34 10.24 -48.65
C ASN A 437 -36.64 10.77 -47.40
N ASP A 438 -37.36 11.53 -46.56
CA ASP A 438 -36.80 12.06 -45.31
C ASP A 438 -36.42 10.89 -44.38
N PRO A 439 -35.33 11.03 -43.61
CA PRO A 439 -34.97 10.04 -42.59
C PRO A 439 -36.13 9.75 -41.64
N ILE A 440 -36.28 8.49 -41.27
CA ILE A 440 -37.19 8.03 -40.24
C ILE A 440 -36.71 8.59 -38.90
N ILE A 441 -37.65 9.10 -38.12
CA ILE A 441 -37.36 9.69 -36.81
C ILE A 441 -37.64 8.66 -35.73
N PHE A 442 -36.67 8.39 -34.87
CA PHE A 442 -36.76 7.40 -33.79
C PHE A 442 -37.14 8.03 -32.45
N SER A 443 -37.99 7.34 -31.68
CA SER A 443 -38.21 7.65 -30.27
C SER A 443 -37.12 7.08 -29.37
N TRP A 444 -37.05 7.64 -28.16
CA TRP A 444 -36.42 6.96 -27.04
C TRP A 444 -37.09 5.61 -26.75
N CYS A 445 -36.35 4.73 -26.07
CA CYS A 445 -36.75 3.37 -25.79
C CYS A 445 -37.41 3.26 -24.41
N LEU A 446 -38.57 2.61 -24.37
CA LEU A 446 -39.19 2.13 -23.14
C LEU A 446 -38.69 0.73 -22.83
N ARG A 447 -38.08 0.54 -21.66
CA ARG A 447 -37.54 -0.75 -21.20
C ARG A 447 -38.43 -1.32 -20.11
N VAL A 448 -38.95 -2.52 -20.30
CA VAL A 448 -39.86 -3.16 -19.35
C VAL A 448 -39.61 -4.66 -19.26
N ALA A 449 -39.93 -5.25 -18.10
CA ALA A 449 -40.10 -6.69 -17.96
C ALA A 449 -41.56 -7.05 -18.27
N LEU A 450 -41.78 -8.06 -19.11
CA LEU A 450 -43.10 -8.60 -19.45
C LEU A 450 -43.47 -9.83 -18.65
#